data_AF-A0A7V3RXE5-F1
#
_entry.id   AF-A0A7V3RXE5-F1
#
_cell.length_a   1.000
_cell.length_b   1.000
_cell.length_c   1.000
_cell.angle_alpha   90.00
_cell.angle_beta   90.00
_cell.angle_gamma   90.00
#
_symmetry.space_group_name_H-M   'P 1'
#
loop_
_entity.id
_entity.type
_entity.pdbx_description
1 polymer ?
#
loop_
_entity_poly.entity_id
_entity_poly.type
_entity_poly.pdbx_seq_one_letter_code
_entity_poly.pdbx_strand_id
1 'polypeptide(L)'
;MGLHPTPQRTQEVERGGKRRGGMIWEAKRIGEKVQSAGLGIKEAMAVIHMMLGDHHEGRDPVPLSMFEGLQSLMERTLRGARIETFKPQGGDSPFHIFEVHTEDGKVLGHLNMVYMRKPLPCYYLVYVEVMPPFRGKGLGTRILESYKAFLDEKGCLGLLDNIIPPTDPTFHIYTKLGYKPIEEIVGLQPSLRDNNYMVWVPPTMRSANLKDKLLKLVFNLQRKRPIIDMKDNEKMVKTTIEEFREVYGALERMFQKELDQDKDAPLMRFMFTKFATKFLGFRRRLRRLLGYTGGESLEQIRISRKVQELKVQPWSLWGSPEAGLEVLDPAQAEIPRELLEDPTGFIEGLPIYRRPYLSKGRWEDALLHPESLSIGDLLELGFDPTRLREWEHE
;
A
#
# COMPACT_ATOMS: atom_id res chain seq x y z
N MET A 1 -47.14 37.86 -3.04
CA MET A 1 -45.84 37.26 -3.38
C MET A 1 -44.84 37.70 -2.31
N GLY A 2 -44.59 36.84 -1.33
CA GLY A 2 -43.55 37.05 -0.32
C GLY A 2 -42.84 35.73 -0.13
N LEU A 3 -41.60 35.63 -0.62
CA LEU A 3 -40.74 34.46 -0.49
C LEU A 3 -40.09 34.50 0.89
N HIS A 4 -40.40 33.53 1.74
CA HIS A 4 -39.58 33.21 2.91
C HIS A 4 -38.37 32.38 2.44
N PRO A 5 -37.13 32.74 2.84
CA PRO A 5 -35.96 31.91 2.55
C PRO A 5 -35.86 30.74 3.54
N THR A 6 -35.66 29.54 2.99
CA THR A 6 -35.47 28.25 3.67
C THR A 6 -34.14 28.23 4.45
N PRO A 7 -34.08 27.71 5.71
CA PRO A 7 -32.88 27.80 6.55
C PRO A 7 -31.82 26.70 6.32
N GLN A 8 -31.84 26.00 5.18
CA GLN A 8 -30.99 24.81 4.96
C GLN A 8 -29.52 25.11 4.65
N ARG A 9 -29.16 26.33 4.20
CA ARG A 9 -27.80 26.63 3.74
C ARG A 9 -26.77 26.91 4.85
N THR A 10 -27.21 27.19 6.08
CA THR A 10 -26.33 27.58 7.18
C THR A 10 -25.81 26.38 7.98
N GLN A 11 -26.56 25.27 8.03
CA GLN A 11 -26.16 24.07 8.78
C GLN A 11 -25.10 23.20 8.07
N GLU A 12 -25.02 23.22 6.74
CA GLU A 12 -24.00 22.49 5.98
C GLU A 12 -22.60 23.10 6.14
N VAL A 13 -22.50 24.42 6.24
CA VAL A 13 -21.23 25.13 6.44
C VAL A 13 -20.67 24.90 7.84
N GLU A 14 -21.51 24.87 8.87
CA GLU A 14 -21.09 24.57 10.25
C GLU A 14 -20.65 23.10 10.45
N ARG A 15 -21.33 22.15 9.79
CA ARG A 15 -20.95 20.72 9.83
C ARG A 15 -19.64 20.47 9.07
N GLY A 16 -19.40 21.15 7.96
CA GLY A 16 -18.11 21.13 7.25
C GLY A 16 -16.96 21.72 8.07
N GLY A 17 -17.21 22.81 8.81
CA GLY A 17 -16.23 23.47 9.67
C GLY A 17 -15.80 22.63 10.89
N LYS A 18 -16.75 21.99 11.59
CA LYS A 18 -16.45 21.11 12.74
C LYS A 18 -15.65 19.86 12.34
N ARG A 19 -15.96 19.26 11.18
CA ARG A 19 -15.26 18.07 10.64
C ARG A 19 -13.80 18.34 10.30
N ARG A 20 -13.53 19.48 9.63
CA ARG A 20 -12.16 19.92 9.33
C ARG A 20 -11.37 20.22 10.62
N GLY A 21 -12.02 20.80 11.62
CA GLY A 21 -11.41 21.10 12.92
C GLY A 21 -10.95 19.86 13.70
N GLY A 22 -11.78 18.81 13.74
CA GLY A 22 -11.41 17.54 14.42
C GLY A 22 -10.23 16.83 13.76
N MET A 23 -10.23 16.78 12.43
CA MET A 23 -9.13 16.20 11.64
C MET A 23 -7.80 16.93 11.84
N ILE A 24 -7.81 18.26 11.88
CA ILE A 24 -6.59 19.06 12.10
C ILE A 24 -6.05 18.84 13.53
N TRP A 25 -6.93 18.72 14.53
CA TRP A 25 -6.54 18.51 15.93
C TRP A 25 -5.86 17.14 16.14
N GLU A 26 -6.38 16.08 15.53
CA GLU A 26 -5.79 14.74 15.64
C GLU A 26 -4.49 14.59 14.83
N ALA A 27 -4.41 15.20 13.64
CA ALA A 27 -3.17 15.26 12.87
C ALA A 27 -2.05 15.97 13.65
N LYS A 28 -2.41 17.07 14.34
CA LYS A 28 -1.48 17.78 15.24
C LYS A 28 -1.03 16.89 16.41
N ARG A 29 -1.96 16.20 17.07
CA ARG A 29 -1.66 15.28 18.18
C ARG A 29 -0.74 14.12 17.76
N ILE A 30 -0.93 13.59 16.55
CA ILE A 30 -0.03 12.60 15.96
C ILE A 30 1.34 13.21 15.68
N GLY A 31 1.38 14.41 15.07
CA GLY A 31 2.62 15.13 14.82
C GLY A 31 3.43 15.35 16.11
N GLU A 32 2.77 15.77 17.18
CA GLU A 32 3.36 15.92 18.53
C GLU A 32 3.90 14.58 19.06
N LYS A 33 3.16 13.48 18.89
CA LYS A 33 3.62 12.14 19.29
C LYS A 33 4.84 11.67 18.51
N VAL A 34 4.83 11.85 17.19
CA VAL A 34 5.95 11.52 16.29
C VAL A 34 7.20 12.30 16.72
N GLN A 35 7.07 13.60 16.98
CA GLN A 35 8.17 14.43 17.45
C GLN A 35 8.66 13.99 18.84
N SER A 36 7.75 13.76 19.79
CA SER A 36 8.10 13.36 21.15
C SER A 36 8.78 11.99 21.23
N ALA A 37 8.48 11.09 20.28
CA ALA A 37 9.10 9.78 20.17
C ALA A 37 10.45 9.80 19.44
N GLY A 38 10.87 10.98 18.94
CA GLY A 38 12.13 11.14 18.21
C GLY A 38 12.18 10.31 16.93
N LEU A 39 11.04 10.10 16.27
CA LEU A 39 10.98 9.26 15.07
C LEU A 39 11.71 9.94 13.90
N GLY A 40 12.50 9.15 13.16
CA GLY A 40 13.06 9.59 11.89
C GLY A 40 11.97 9.75 10.82
N ILE A 41 12.27 10.48 9.73
CA ILE A 41 11.29 10.72 8.65
C ILE A 41 10.72 9.42 8.05
N LYS A 42 11.55 8.37 7.90
CA LYS A 42 11.12 7.06 7.39
C LYS A 42 10.07 6.43 8.30
N GLU A 43 10.33 6.39 9.60
CA GLU A 43 9.46 5.80 10.61
C GLU A 43 8.15 6.60 10.73
N ALA A 44 8.25 7.92 10.80
CA ALA A 44 7.10 8.82 10.82
C ALA A 44 6.21 8.60 9.59
N MET A 45 6.81 8.53 8.39
CA MET A 45 6.08 8.29 7.15
C MET A 45 5.45 6.90 7.10
N ALA A 46 6.15 5.86 7.57
CA ALA A 46 5.63 4.50 7.60
C ALA A 46 4.40 4.40 8.51
N VAL A 47 4.46 5.02 9.69
CA VAL A 47 3.34 5.12 10.63
C VAL A 47 2.17 5.90 10.02
N ILE A 48 2.43 7.05 9.39
CA ILE A 48 1.41 7.87 8.73
C ILE A 48 0.77 7.10 7.56
N HIS A 49 1.55 6.46 6.69
CA HIS A 49 1.02 5.68 5.58
C HIS A 49 0.24 4.44 6.05
N MET A 50 0.71 3.78 7.12
CA MET A 50 -0.02 2.70 7.76
C MET A 50 -1.42 3.18 8.18
N MET A 51 -1.53 4.38 8.75
CA MET A 51 -2.82 4.98 9.13
C MET A 51 -3.70 5.35 7.94
N LEU A 52 -3.12 6.01 6.94
CA LEU A 52 -3.87 6.68 5.87
C LEU A 52 -4.21 5.76 4.70
N GLY A 53 -3.51 4.64 4.54
CA GLY A 53 -3.61 3.79 3.34
C GLY A 53 -4.93 3.06 3.12
N ASP A 54 -5.92 3.22 4.01
CA ASP A 54 -7.29 2.72 3.79
C ASP A 54 -8.19 3.77 3.11
N HIS A 55 -7.72 5.00 2.91
CA HIS A 55 -8.41 5.99 2.08
C HIS A 55 -8.17 5.63 0.61
N HIS A 56 -9.24 5.18 -0.06
CA HIS A 56 -9.27 4.79 -1.46
C HIS A 56 -8.45 5.73 -2.38
N GLU A 57 -7.82 5.12 -3.39
CA GLU A 57 -6.97 5.68 -4.46
C GLU A 57 -7.65 6.75 -5.37
N GLY A 58 -8.62 7.50 -4.88
CA GLY A 58 -9.36 8.50 -5.67
C GLY A 58 -9.77 9.78 -4.93
N ARG A 59 -9.42 9.95 -3.64
CA ARG A 59 -9.64 11.22 -2.92
C ARG A 59 -8.43 11.58 -2.08
N ASP A 60 -8.18 12.89 -1.98
CA ASP A 60 -6.96 13.46 -1.40
C ASP A 60 -6.54 12.71 -0.12
N PRO A 61 -5.39 11.98 -0.15
CA PRO A 61 -4.85 11.42 1.08
C PRO A 61 -4.64 12.59 2.03
N VAL A 62 -5.01 12.42 3.31
CA VAL A 62 -4.85 13.45 4.36
C VAL A 62 -3.59 14.25 4.08
N PRO A 63 -3.71 15.52 3.63
CA PRO A 63 -2.58 16.25 3.11
C PRO A 63 -1.39 16.14 4.07
N LEU A 64 -0.24 15.66 3.59
CA LEU A 64 1.00 15.65 4.38
C LEU A 64 1.38 17.06 4.86
N SER A 65 0.80 18.09 4.23
CA SER A 65 0.83 19.49 4.67
C SER A 65 0.12 19.76 6.00
N MET A 66 -0.67 18.83 6.53
CA MET A 66 -1.23 18.90 7.89
C MET A 66 -0.19 18.56 8.98
N PHE A 67 0.95 17.97 8.61
CA PHE A 67 2.06 17.72 9.51
C PHE A 67 3.11 18.82 9.33
N GLU A 68 3.12 19.80 10.23
CA GLU A 68 4.06 20.92 10.20
C GLU A 68 5.51 20.42 10.09
N GLY A 69 6.26 20.99 9.15
CA GLY A 69 7.67 20.66 8.89
C GLY A 69 7.92 19.40 8.05
N LEU A 70 6.98 18.45 7.98
CA LEU A 70 7.16 17.18 7.27
C LEU A 70 7.29 17.39 5.75
N GLN A 71 6.47 18.28 5.17
CA GLN A 71 6.53 18.61 3.75
C GLN A 71 7.88 19.25 3.36
N SER A 72 8.37 20.21 4.16
CA SER A 72 9.66 20.87 3.91
C SER A 72 10.82 19.88 3.99
N LEU A 73 10.77 18.95 4.96
CA LEU A 73 11.74 17.87 5.07
C LEU A 73 11.70 16.94 3.85
N MET A 74 10.52 16.59 3.34
CA MET A 74 10.39 15.78 2.13
C MET A 74 10.97 16.49 0.89
N GLU A 75 10.67 17.77 0.70
CA GLU A 75 11.19 18.55 -0.44
C GLU A 75 12.71 18.72 -0.39
N ARG A 76 13.30 18.86 0.80
CA ARG A 76 14.76 18.84 0.99
C ARG A 76 15.35 17.48 0.67
N THR A 77 14.72 16.41 1.17
CA THR A 77 15.13 15.02 0.94
C THR A 77 15.11 14.66 -0.55
N LEU A 78 14.10 15.12 -1.30
CA LEU A 78 13.98 14.92 -2.75
C LEU A 78 15.06 15.66 -3.56
N ARG A 79 15.43 16.87 -3.14
CA ARG A 79 16.44 17.69 -3.82
C ARG A 79 17.85 17.11 -3.70
N GLY A 80 18.17 16.49 -2.56
CA GLY A 80 19.45 15.83 -2.34
C GLY A 80 19.56 14.41 -2.90
N ALA A 81 18.48 13.86 -3.47
CA ALA A 81 18.41 12.44 -3.81
C ALA A 81 19.29 12.07 -5.01
N ARG A 82 20.11 11.02 -4.85
CA ARG A 82 21.06 10.49 -5.84
C ARG A 82 20.64 9.10 -6.31
N ILE A 83 20.97 8.77 -7.57
CA ILE A 83 20.67 7.46 -8.15
C ILE A 83 21.97 6.68 -8.27
N GLU A 84 22.00 5.50 -7.68
CA GLU A 84 23.14 4.60 -7.72
C GLU A 84 22.77 3.28 -8.40
N THR A 85 23.74 2.67 -9.06
CA THR A 85 23.56 1.42 -9.81
C THR A 85 24.39 0.31 -9.18
N PHE A 86 23.72 -0.74 -8.75
CA PHE A 86 24.32 -1.91 -8.13
C PHE A 86 24.27 -3.10 -9.08
N LYS A 87 25.41 -3.78 -9.21
CA LYS A 87 25.48 -5.09 -9.88
C LYS A 87 25.18 -6.19 -8.85
N PRO A 88 24.63 -7.34 -9.28
CA PRO A 88 24.44 -8.48 -8.40
C PRO A 88 25.77 -8.86 -7.76
N GLN A 89 25.84 -8.82 -6.43
CA GLN A 89 26.94 -9.41 -5.66
C GLN A 89 26.71 -10.92 -5.62
N GLY A 90 27.75 -11.71 -5.87
CA GLY A 90 27.64 -13.13 -6.26
C GLY A 90 26.68 -13.98 -5.41
N GLY A 91 26.06 -14.97 -6.06
CA GLY A 91 25.27 -16.03 -5.41
C GLY A 91 23.85 -15.66 -4.96
N ASP A 92 23.64 -14.47 -4.38
CA ASP A 92 22.43 -14.22 -3.59
C ASP A 92 21.27 -13.58 -4.37
N SER A 93 21.53 -12.90 -5.49
CA SER A 93 20.46 -12.29 -6.28
C SER A 93 20.81 -12.15 -7.77
N PRO A 94 19.89 -12.48 -8.70
CA PRO A 94 20.11 -12.25 -10.14
C PRO A 94 19.87 -10.79 -10.55
N PHE A 95 19.47 -9.91 -9.62
CA PHE A 95 19.02 -8.56 -9.92
C PHE A 95 20.19 -7.56 -9.98
N HIS A 96 20.21 -6.78 -11.05
CA HIS A 96 20.83 -5.47 -11.04
C HIS A 96 19.82 -4.47 -10.48
N ILE A 97 20.28 -3.51 -9.68
CA ILE A 97 19.38 -2.62 -8.94
C ILE A 97 19.77 -1.17 -9.22
N PHE A 98 18.78 -0.33 -9.47
CA PHE A 98 18.90 1.12 -9.35
C PHE A 98 18.24 1.52 -8.06
N GLU A 99 18.94 2.25 -7.20
CA GLU A 99 18.37 2.77 -5.95
C GLU A 99 18.47 4.30 -5.95
N VAL A 100 17.40 4.94 -5.47
CA VAL A 100 17.38 6.37 -5.20
C VAL A 100 17.66 6.55 -3.72
N HIS A 101 18.80 7.14 -3.37
CA HIS A 101 19.15 7.42 -1.98
C HIS A 101 18.90 8.88 -1.64
N THR A 102 18.55 9.13 -0.38
CA THR A 102 18.69 10.44 0.26
C THR A 102 20.17 10.77 0.50
N GLU A 103 20.48 12.00 0.92
CA GLU A 103 21.84 12.39 1.32
C GLU A 103 22.37 11.57 2.51
N ASP A 104 21.49 11.14 3.41
CA ASP A 104 21.82 10.25 4.53
C ASP A 104 21.80 8.75 4.15
N GLY A 105 21.75 8.42 2.85
CA GLY A 105 21.90 7.05 2.33
C GLY A 105 20.62 6.20 2.35
N LYS A 106 19.46 6.74 2.75
CA LYS A 106 18.20 5.99 2.82
C LYS A 106 17.57 5.81 1.44
N VAL A 107 17.08 4.62 1.14
CA VAL A 107 16.44 4.31 -0.15
C VAL A 107 15.02 4.90 -0.20
N LEU A 108 14.75 5.76 -1.19
CA LEU A 108 13.44 6.37 -1.48
C LEU A 108 12.64 5.62 -2.55
N GLY A 109 13.33 4.81 -3.34
CA GLY A 109 12.77 4.05 -4.43
C GLY A 109 13.84 3.22 -5.10
N HIS A 110 13.42 2.15 -5.77
CA HIS A 110 14.34 1.27 -6.44
C HIS A 110 13.72 0.67 -7.70
N LEU A 111 14.57 0.11 -8.56
CA LEU A 111 14.19 -0.63 -9.74
C LEU A 111 15.03 -1.90 -9.80
N ASN A 112 14.36 -3.05 -9.93
CA ASN A 112 15.00 -4.35 -10.11
C ASN A 112 14.99 -4.72 -11.60
N MET A 113 16.12 -5.20 -12.11
CA MET A 113 16.23 -5.69 -13.48
C MET A 113 17.07 -6.96 -13.58
N VAL A 114 16.82 -7.76 -14.61
CA VAL A 114 17.59 -8.98 -14.91
C VAL A 114 18.22 -8.87 -16.29
N TYR A 115 19.52 -9.16 -16.37
CA TYR A 115 20.22 -9.22 -17.64
C TYR A 115 20.02 -10.56 -18.36
N MET A 116 19.69 -10.50 -19.64
CA MET A 116 19.54 -11.64 -20.54
C MET A 116 20.47 -11.45 -21.75
N ARG A 117 21.38 -12.42 -21.95
CA ARG A 117 22.40 -12.33 -23.02
C ARG A 117 21.91 -12.82 -24.39
N LYS A 118 21.00 -13.79 -24.44
CA LYS A 118 20.54 -14.46 -25.67
C LYS A 118 19.02 -14.29 -25.83
N PRO A 119 18.51 -14.12 -27.06
CA PRO A 119 19.22 -14.04 -28.35
C PRO A 119 19.87 -12.69 -28.65
N LEU A 120 19.56 -11.67 -27.86
CA LEU A 120 20.16 -10.33 -27.89
C LEU A 120 20.43 -9.88 -26.45
N PRO A 121 21.44 -9.03 -26.22
CA PRO A 121 21.64 -8.34 -24.95
C PRO A 121 20.39 -7.53 -24.58
N CYS A 122 19.81 -7.83 -23.43
CA CYS A 122 18.59 -7.19 -22.95
C CYS A 122 18.58 -7.13 -21.43
N TYR A 123 18.09 -6.03 -20.88
CA TYR A 123 17.66 -5.96 -19.49
C TYR A 123 16.14 -6.01 -19.45
N TYR A 124 15.62 -6.98 -18.68
CA TYR A 124 14.21 -7.03 -18.32
C TYR A 124 14.00 -6.25 -17.03
N LEU A 125 13.17 -5.21 -17.08
CA LEU A 125 12.71 -4.47 -15.91
C LEU A 125 11.64 -5.31 -15.22
N VAL A 126 11.95 -5.73 -13.99
CA VAL A 126 11.10 -6.62 -13.19
C VAL A 126 10.08 -5.78 -12.43
N TYR A 127 10.55 -4.78 -11.70
CA TYR A 127 9.71 -3.95 -10.86
C TYR A 127 10.34 -2.58 -10.62
N VAL A 128 9.49 -1.57 -10.39
CA VAL A 128 9.87 -0.24 -9.93
C VAL A 128 9.02 0.10 -8.73
N GLU A 129 9.68 0.46 -7.64
CA GLU A 129 9.02 0.92 -6.43
C GLU A 129 9.47 2.33 -6.09
N VAL A 130 8.50 3.15 -5.70
CA VAL A 130 8.75 4.40 -5.01
C VAL A 130 8.03 4.32 -3.68
N MET A 131 8.74 4.66 -2.61
CA MET A 131 8.16 4.75 -1.28
C MET A 131 6.88 5.59 -1.34
N PRO A 132 5.75 5.12 -0.76
CA PRO A 132 4.45 5.78 -0.89
C PRO A 132 4.43 7.29 -0.71
N PRO A 133 5.13 7.88 0.29
CA PRO A 133 5.18 9.34 0.49
C PRO A 133 5.72 10.12 -0.72
N PHE A 134 6.58 9.51 -1.50
CA PHE A 134 7.28 10.15 -2.61
C PHE A 134 6.66 9.81 -3.98
N ARG A 135 5.56 9.05 -3.99
CA ARG A 135 4.77 8.81 -5.22
C ARG A 135 4.17 10.11 -5.73
N GLY A 136 4.03 10.22 -7.05
CA GLY A 136 3.55 11.45 -7.70
C GLY A 136 4.52 12.64 -7.66
N LYS A 137 5.73 12.48 -7.10
CA LYS A 137 6.76 13.54 -7.03
C LYS A 137 7.85 13.42 -8.11
N GLY A 138 7.60 12.62 -9.15
CA GLY A 138 8.51 12.46 -10.29
C GLY A 138 9.71 11.52 -10.05
N LEU A 139 9.85 10.91 -8.86
CA LEU A 139 10.94 9.95 -8.60
C LEU A 139 10.91 8.74 -9.53
N GLY A 140 9.73 8.14 -9.74
CA GLY A 140 9.58 7.00 -10.65
C GLY A 140 10.04 7.33 -12.07
N THR A 141 9.68 8.51 -12.57
CA THR A 141 10.15 9.01 -13.87
C THR A 141 11.66 9.16 -13.90
N ARG A 142 12.27 9.78 -12.87
CA ARG A 142 13.74 9.96 -12.78
C ARG A 142 14.49 8.61 -12.78
N ILE A 143 13.98 7.61 -12.07
CA ILE A 143 14.56 6.25 -12.07
C ILE A 143 14.50 5.65 -13.48
N LEU A 144 13.35 5.74 -14.14
CA LEU A 144 13.15 5.18 -15.48
C LEU A 144 13.96 5.89 -16.56
N GLU A 145 14.12 7.21 -16.47
CA GLU A 145 15.01 8.00 -17.35
C GLU A 145 16.46 7.57 -17.18
N SER A 146 16.92 7.37 -15.94
CA SER A 146 18.27 6.90 -15.64
C SER A 146 18.49 5.48 -16.16
N TYR A 147 17.51 4.61 -15.98
CA TYR A 147 17.52 3.25 -16.54
C TYR A 147 17.61 3.28 -18.07
N LYS A 148 16.83 4.13 -18.74
CA LYS A 148 16.87 4.30 -20.19
C LYS A 148 18.25 4.78 -20.67
N ALA A 149 18.83 5.78 -20.02
CA ALA A 149 20.17 6.27 -20.35
C ALA A 149 21.23 5.16 -20.20
N PHE A 150 21.11 4.33 -19.16
CA PHE A 150 21.95 3.15 -18.97
C PHE A 150 21.80 2.12 -20.10
N LEU A 151 20.57 1.86 -20.57
CA LEU A 151 20.33 0.96 -21.70
C LEU A 151 21.01 1.46 -22.98
N ASP A 152 20.91 2.77 -23.24
CA ASP A 152 21.55 3.41 -24.39
C ASP A 152 23.08 3.32 -24.31
N GLU A 153 23.67 3.60 -23.13
CA GLU A 153 25.11 3.48 -22.89
C GLU A 153 25.61 2.04 -23.09
N LYS A 154 24.84 1.05 -22.61
CA LYS A 154 25.18 -0.38 -22.77
C LYS A 154 24.84 -0.94 -24.14
N GLY A 155 24.15 -0.18 -24.99
CA GLY A 155 23.62 -0.67 -26.27
C GLY A 155 22.78 -1.94 -26.10
N CYS A 156 21.94 -2.00 -25.07
CA CYS A 156 21.10 -3.16 -24.75
C CYS A 156 19.62 -2.83 -24.93
N LEU A 157 18.82 -3.84 -25.27
CA LEU A 157 17.36 -3.69 -25.29
C LEU A 157 16.82 -3.53 -23.86
N GLY A 158 15.82 -2.67 -23.69
CA GLY A 158 14.98 -2.66 -22.48
C GLY A 158 13.70 -3.41 -22.76
N LEU A 159 13.36 -4.41 -21.95
CA LEU A 159 12.07 -5.10 -22.00
C LEU A 159 11.34 -4.92 -20.67
N LEU A 160 10.03 -4.76 -20.70
CA LEU A 160 9.17 -4.74 -19.51
C LEU A 160 7.79 -5.30 -19.83
N ASP A 161 7.04 -5.68 -18.80
CA ASP A 161 5.62 -6.01 -18.90
C ASP A 161 4.83 -4.90 -18.20
N ASN A 162 3.96 -4.19 -18.92
CA ASN A 162 3.19 -3.09 -18.35
C ASN A 162 1.97 -3.63 -17.59
N ILE A 163 2.19 -3.91 -16.31
CA ILE A 163 1.16 -4.38 -15.38
C ILE A 163 0.28 -3.25 -14.82
N ILE A 164 0.54 -1.99 -15.20
CA ILE A 164 -0.23 -0.85 -14.72
C ILE A 164 -1.63 -0.90 -15.39
N PRO A 165 -2.73 -0.77 -14.63
CA PRO A 165 -4.07 -0.73 -15.22
C PRO A 165 -4.25 0.48 -16.15
N PRO A 166 -4.98 0.37 -17.28
CA PRO A 166 -5.23 1.49 -18.18
C PRO A 166 -5.94 2.70 -17.54
N THR A 167 -6.65 2.46 -16.43
CA THR A 167 -7.33 3.50 -15.65
C THR A 167 -6.39 4.29 -14.74
N ASP A 168 -5.17 3.81 -14.50
CA ASP A 168 -4.20 4.47 -13.63
C ASP A 168 -3.54 5.66 -14.37
N PRO A 169 -3.41 6.84 -13.73
CA PRO A 169 -2.77 8.01 -14.33
C PRO A 169 -1.33 7.79 -14.82
N THR A 170 -0.63 6.80 -14.26
CA THR A 170 0.74 6.43 -14.58
C THR A 170 0.86 5.40 -15.70
N PHE A 171 -0.25 4.86 -16.22
CA PHE A 171 -0.27 3.86 -17.29
C PHE A 171 0.63 4.20 -18.48
N HIS A 172 0.61 5.47 -18.90
CA HIS A 172 1.35 5.96 -20.06
C HIS A 172 2.81 6.34 -19.77
N ILE A 173 3.35 6.06 -18.58
CA ILE A 173 4.71 6.46 -18.20
C ILE A 173 5.76 5.88 -19.18
N TYR A 174 5.65 4.60 -19.52
CA TYR A 174 6.61 3.93 -20.40
C TYR A 174 6.53 4.45 -21.83
N THR A 175 5.31 4.65 -22.36
CA THR A 175 5.11 5.23 -23.70
C THR A 175 5.68 6.65 -23.79
N LYS A 176 5.53 7.47 -22.75
CA LYS A 176 6.10 8.83 -22.70
C LYS A 176 7.63 8.82 -22.72
N LEU A 177 8.25 7.76 -22.19
CA LEU A 177 9.69 7.53 -22.24
C LEU A 177 10.18 6.91 -23.55
N GLY A 178 9.26 6.62 -24.48
CA GLY A 178 9.55 6.11 -25.82
C GLY A 178 9.62 4.59 -25.91
N TYR A 179 9.19 3.86 -24.87
CA TYR A 179 8.93 2.43 -24.99
C TYR A 179 7.75 2.20 -25.94
N LYS A 180 7.82 1.13 -26.72
CA LYS A 180 6.79 0.74 -27.66
C LYS A 180 6.22 -0.62 -27.30
N PRO A 181 4.91 -0.86 -27.47
CA PRO A 181 4.36 -2.22 -27.46
C PRO A 181 5.15 -3.12 -28.41
N ILE A 182 5.45 -4.34 -27.97
CA ILE A 182 6.27 -5.25 -28.77
C ILE A 182 5.56 -5.65 -30.08
N GLU A 183 4.24 -5.63 -30.07
CA GLU A 183 3.34 -5.91 -31.19
C GLU A 183 3.57 -4.96 -32.36
N GLU A 184 4.04 -3.73 -32.11
CA GLU A 184 4.41 -2.78 -33.19
C GLU A 184 5.59 -3.28 -34.03
N ILE A 185 6.44 -4.15 -33.47
CA ILE A 185 7.63 -4.69 -34.14
C ILE A 185 7.39 -6.12 -34.65
N VAL A 186 6.74 -6.95 -33.84
CA VAL A 186 6.57 -8.38 -34.16
C VAL A 186 5.22 -8.72 -34.80
N GLY A 187 4.28 -7.77 -34.80
CA GLY A 187 2.88 -7.99 -35.16
C GLY A 187 2.10 -8.67 -34.03
N LEU A 188 0.77 -8.73 -34.18
CA LEU A 188 -0.10 -9.43 -33.23
C LEU A 188 0.24 -10.93 -33.19
N GLN A 189 0.60 -11.44 -32.02
CA GLN A 189 0.86 -12.86 -31.79
C GLN A 189 -0.08 -13.41 -30.73
N PRO A 190 -0.66 -14.61 -30.91
CA PRO A 190 -1.48 -15.25 -29.88
C PRO A 190 -0.76 -15.41 -28.54
N SER A 191 0.53 -15.72 -28.56
CA SER A 191 1.37 -15.93 -27.37
C SER A 191 1.67 -14.67 -26.56
N LEU A 192 1.28 -13.49 -27.06
CA LEU A 192 1.50 -12.20 -26.41
C LEU A 192 0.21 -11.59 -25.85
N ARG A 193 -0.97 -12.17 -26.12
CA ARG A 193 -2.28 -11.57 -25.79
C ARG A 193 -2.48 -11.27 -24.31
N ASP A 194 -1.88 -12.05 -23.43
CA ASP A 194 -2.09 -11.94 -21.98
C ASP A 194 -1.05 -11.04 -21.28
N ASN A 195 -0.05 -10.52 -22.01
CA ASN A 195 1.01 -9.68 -21.44
C ASN A 195 1.15 -8.37 -22.22
N ASN A 196 1.40 -7.26 -21.51
CA ASN A 196 1.56 -5.95 -22.13
C ASN A 196 3.04 -5.64 -22.31
N TYR A 197 3.74 -6.50 -23.06
CA TYR A 197 5.18 -6.35 -23.23
C TYR A 197 5.52 -5.08 -24.00
N MET A 198 6.42 -4.28 -23.42
CA MET A 198 6.94 -3.09 -24.07
C MET A 198 8.46 -3.15 -24.19
N VAL A 199 8.98 -2.58 -25.27
CA VAL A 199 10.39 -2.61 -25.61
C VAL A 199 10.95 -1.22 -25.88
N TRP A 200 12.12 -0.95 -25.30
CA TRP A 200 13.01 0.13 -25.69
C TRP A 200 14.10 -0.43 -26.60
N VAL A 201 14.21 0.13 -27.81
CA VAL A 201 15.26 -0.21 -28.77
C VAL A 201 16.27 0.93 -28.82
N PRO A 202 17.51 0.72 -28.36
CA PRO A 202 18.53 1.77 -28.36
C PRO A 202 18.85 2.17 -29.80
N PRO A 203 19.28 3.43 -30.05
CA PRO A 203 19.59 3.92 -31.39
C PRO A 203 20.55 3.02 -32.17
N THR A 204 21.52 2.42 -31.48
CA THR A 204 22.53 1.50 -32.02
C THR A 204 21.96 0.20 -32.60
N MET A 205 20.71 -0.16 -32.30
CA MET A 205 20.08 -1.42 -32.73
C MET A 205 18.93 -1.24 -33.72
N ARG A 206 18.60 0.00 -34.12
CA ARG A 206 17.40 0.29 -34.95
C ARG A 206 17.43 -0.31 -36.35
N SER A 207 18.60 -0.65 -36.90
CA SER A 207 18.76 -1.25 -38.23
C SER A 207 18.78 -2.79 -38.21
N ALA A 208 18.72 -3.42 -37.04
CA ALA A 208 18.76 -4.88 -36.93
C ALA A 208 17.39 -5.50 -37.25
N ASN A 209 17.39 -6.70 -37.86
CA ASN A 209 16.17 -7.52 -37.91
C ASN A 209 15.87 -8.04 -36.49
N LEU A 210 14.97 -7.35 -35.80
CA LEU A 210 14.64 -7.60 -34.39
C LEU A 210 13.50 -8.58 -34.19
N LYS A 211 12.64 -8.79 -35.19
CA LYS A 211 11.36 -9.52 -35.04
C LYS A 211 11.53 -10.90 -34.43
N ASP A 212 12.26 -11.80 -35.10
CA ASP A 212 12.44 -13.19 -34.64
C ASP A 212 13.24 -13.28 -33.34
N LYS A 213 14.15 -12.32 -33.13
CA LYS A 213 14.99 -12.26 -31.93
C LYS A 213 14.17 -11.82 -30.71
N LEU A 214 13.28 -10.85 -30.88
CA LEU A 214 12.37 -10.39 -29.82
C LEU A 214 11.38 -11.49 -29.42
N LEU A 215 10.80 -12.22 -30.38
CA LEU A 215 9.92 -13.35 -30.07
C LEU A 215 10.62 -14.43 -29.24
N LYS A 216 11.84 -14.81 -29.64
CA LYS A 216 12.67 -15.75 -28.88
C LYS A 216 13.05 -15.21 -27.49
N LEU A 217 13.24 -13.90 -27.36
CA LEU A 217 13.58 -13.25 -26.10
C LEU A 217 12.41 -13.27 -25.12
N VAL A 218 11.20 -12.92 -25.58
CA VAL A 218 9.98 -13.02 -24.75
C VAL A 218 9.72 -14.47 -24.35
N PHE A 219 9.86 -15.43 -25.26
CA PHE A 219 9.73 -16.85 -24.92
C PHE A 219 10.70 -17.29 -23.82
N ASN A 220 11.97 -16.87 -23.91
CA ASN A 220 12.96 -17.14 -22.88
C ASN A 220 12.63 -16.47 -21.55
N LEU A 221 12.09 -15.25 -21.59
CA LEU A 221 11.64 -14.52 -20.41
C LEU A 221 10.47 -15.27 -19.75
N GLN A 222 9.43 -15.64 -20.50
CA GLN A 222 8.26 -16.36 -19.98
C GLN A 222 8.66 -17.65 -19.25
N ARG A 223 9.66 -18.37 -19.77
CA ARG A 223 10.20 -19.56 -19.09
C ARG A 223 10.94 -19.27 -17.78
N LYS A 224 11.59 -18.11 -17.68
CA LYS A 224 12.34 -17.69 -16.49
C LYS A 224 11.50 -16.90 -15.49
N ARG A 225 10.36 -16.36 -15.92
CA ARG A 225 9.49 -15.49 -15.14
C ARG A 225 9.11 -16.08 -13.78
N PRO A 226 8.70 -17.36 -13.66
CA PRO A 226 8.43 -17.94 -12.34
C PRO A 226 9.62 -17.82 -11.38
N ILE A 227 10.84 -18.13 -11.84
CA ILE A 227 12.04 -18.05 -10.98
C ILE A 227 12.36 -16.60 -10.59
N ILE A 228 12.17 -15.66 -11.53
CA ILE A 228 12.35 -14.22 -11.29
C ILE A 228 11.34 -13.75 -10.22
N ASP A 229 10.07 -14.07 -10.41
CA ASP A 229 8.99 -13.68 -9.51
C ASP A 229 9.19 -14.30 -8.12
N MET A 230 9.61 -15.56 -8.02
CA MET A 230 9.94 -16.20 -6.73
C MET A 230 11.03 -15.44 -5.98
N LYS A 231 12.10 -15.02 -6.67
CA LYS A 231 13.22 -14.30 -6.06
C LYS A 231 12.88 -12.86 -5.68
N ASP A 232 12.08 -12.20 -6.51
CA ASP A 232 11.58 -10.85 -6.19
C ASP A 232 10.62 -10.90 -4.99
N ASN A 233 9.71 -11.88 -4.97
CA ASN A 233 8.82 -12.14 -3.84
C ASN A 233 9.59 -12.39 -2.54
N GLU A 234 10.63 -13.24 -2.55
CA GLU A 234 11.47 -13.51 -1.37
C GLU A 234 12.06 -12.20 -0.79
N LYS A 235 12.63 -11.33 -1.64
CA LYS A 235 13.20 -10.04 -1.21
C LYS A 235 12.12 -9.07 -0.72
N MET A 236 10.99 -9.00 -1.41
CA MET A 236 9.86 -8.16 -1.04
C MET A 236 9.34 -8.55 0.34
N VAL A 237 9.16 -9.85 0.61
CA VAL A 237 8.68 -10.35 1.91
C VAL A 237 9.63 -9.97 3.04
N LYS A 238 10.93 -10.19 2.86
CA LYS A 238 11.95 -9.79 3.85
C LYS A 238 11.87 -8.32 4.20
N THR A 239 11.77 -7.49 3.16
CA THR A 239 11.73 -6.03 3.30
C THR A 239 10.46 -5.61 4.03
N THR A 240 9.30 -6.16 3.65
CA THR A 240 8.02 -5.87 4.30
C THR A 240 7.98 -6.34 5.76
N ILE A 241 8.57 -7.49 6.10
CA ILE A 241 8.70 -7.95 7.50
C ILE A 241 9.50 -6.94 8.33
N GLU A 242 10.61 -6.45 7.80
CA GLU A 242 11.44 -5.45 8.48
C GLU A 242 10.70 -4.11 8.64
N GLU A 243 9.95 -3.68 7.63
CA GLU A 243 9.09 -2.50 7.73
C GLU A 243 8.03 -2.64 8.82
N PHE A 244 7.37 -3.80 8.93
CA PHE A 244 6.43 -4.05 10.02
C PHE A 244 7.11 -4.00 11.41
N ARG A 245 8.35 -4.48 11.53
CA ARG A 245 9.11 -4.37 12.80
C ARG A 245 9.45 -2.92 13.14
N GLU A 246 9.94 -2.16 12.17
CA GLU A 246 10.24 -0.73 12.34
C GLU A 246 8.99 0.05 12.76
N VAL A 247 7.86 -0.19 12.09
CA VAL A 247 6.58 0.45 12.42
C VAL A 247 6.11 0.05 13.82
N TYR A 248 6.19 -1.23 14.18
CA TYR A 248 5.80 -1.69 15.51
C TYR A 248 6.64 -1.01 16.61
N GLY A 249 7.97 -0.99 16.46
CA GLY A 249 8.86 -0.33 17.42
C GLY A 249 8.68 1.20 17.46
N ALA A 250 8.26 1.83 16.36
CA ALA A 250 7.86 3.24 16.35
C ALA A 250 6.57 3.47 17.14
N LEU A 251 5.56 2.59 17.00
CA LEU A 251 4.33 2.67 17.78
C LEU A 251 4.58 2.48 19.27
N GLU A 252 5.41 1.51 19.67
CA GLU A 252 5.79 1.32 21.07
C GLU A 252 6.44 2.58 21.66
N ARG A 253 7.37 3.22 20.94
CA ARG A 253 7.97 4.50 21.37
C ARG A 253 6.95 5.64 21.46
N MET A 254 6.03 5.74 20.50
CA MET A 254 4.99 6.79 20.50
C MET A 254 4.00 6.68 21.66
N PHE A 255 3.78 5.46 22.17
CA PHE A 255 2.80 5.19 23.21
C PHE A 255 3.41 4.58 24.47
N GLN A 256 4.74 4.67 24.65
CA GLN A 256 5.45 4.07 25.77
C GLN A 256 4.85 4.47 27.12
N LYS A 257 4.56 5.77 27.30
CA LYS A 257 3.95 6.29 28.53
C LYS A 257 2.55 5.71 28.79
N GLU A 258 1.75 5.54 27.74
CA GLU A 258 0.42 4.94 27.85
C GLU A 258 0.49 3.43 28.13
N LEU A 259 1.41 2.72 27.49
CA LEU A 259 1.67 1.30 27.70
C LEU A 259 2.25 1.00 29.09
N ASP A 260 3.05 1.91 29.65
CA ASP A 260 3.61 1.77 31.01
C ASP A 260 2.59 2.06 32.10
N GLN A 261 1.60 2.91 31.81
CA GLN A 261 0.54 3.31 32.74
C GLN A 261 -0.75 2.49 32.57
N ASP A 262 -0.74 1.46 31.74
CA ASP A 262 -1.90 0.66 31.34
C ASP A 262 -3.12 1.53 30.97
N LYS A 263 -2.87 2.65 30.26
CA LYS A 263 -3.90 3.58 29.83
C LYS A 263 -4.45 3.21 28.47
N ASP A 264 -5.74 2.94 28.42
CA ASP A 264 -6.44 2.58 27.18
C ASP A 264 -6.80 3.82 26.34
N ALA A 265 -5.79 4.49 25.78
CA ALA A 265 -5.98 5.69 24.98
C ALA A 265 -6.60 5.34 23.60
N PRO A 266 -7.71 5.98 23.16
CA PRO A 266 -8.37 5.65 21.89
C PRO A 266 -7.47 5.69 20.66
N LEU A 267 -6.57 6.68 20.58
CA LEU A 267 -5.58 6.78 19.50
C LEU A 267 -4.59 5.61 19.51
N MET A 268 -4.14 5.17 20.69
CA MET A 268 -3.23 4.04 20.81
C MET A 268 -3.90 2.74 20.33
N ARG A 269 -5.11 2.46 20.81
CA ARG A 269 -5.90 1.30 20.38
C ARG A 269 -6.12 1.29 18.88
N PHE A 270 -6.51 2.44 18.31
CA PHE A 270 -6.73 2.59 16.87
C PHE A 270 -5.46 2.26 16.08
N MET A 271 -4.32 2.79 16.50
CA MET A 271 -3.04 2.58 15.83
C MET A 271 -2.59 1.12 15.85
N PHE A 272 -2.67 0.46 17.01
CA PHE A 272 -2.32 -0.95 17.11
C PHE A 272 -3.34 -1.86 16.42
N THR A 273 -4.63 -1.48 16.40
CA THR A 273 -5.67 -2.19 15.61
C THR A 273 -5.34 -2.11 14.11
N LYS A 274 -5.00 -0.93 13.59
CA LYS A 274 -4.59 -0.76 12.18
C LYS A 274 -3.33 -1.55 11.84
N PHE A 275 -2.35 -1.56 12.75
CA PHE A 275 -1.15 -2.38 12.59
C PHE A 275 -1.51 -3.87 12.48
N ALA A 276 -2.30 -4.40 13.43
CA ALA A 276 -2.67 -5.81 13.46
C ALA A 276 -3.46 -6.23 12.21
N THR A 277 -4.43 -5.43 11.78
CA THR A 277 -5.23 -5.72 10.57
C THR A 277 -4.41 -5.70 9.29
N LYS A 278 -3.49 -4.73 9.11
CA LYS A 278 -2.56 -4.73 7.96
C LYS A 278 -1.59 -5.90 8.01
N PHE A 279 -1.08 -6.24 9.18
CA PHE A 279 -0.22 -7.40 9.37
C PHE A 279 -0.95 -8.70 8.97
N LEU A 280 -2.18 -8.90 9.43
CA LEU A 280 -3.02 -10.04 9.04
C LEU A 280 -3.27 -10.09 7.53
N GLY A 281 -3.58 -8.95 6.90
CA GLY A 281 -3.72 -8.84 5.45
C GLY A 281 -2.46 -9.30 4.71
N PHE A 282 -1.28 -8.89 5.19
CA PHE A 282 0.00 -9.36 4.66
C PHE A 282 0.18 -10.88 4.86
N ARG A 283 -0.12 -11.43 6.05
CA ARG A 283 -0.05 -12.90 6.29
C ARG A 283 -0.90 -13.69 5.29
N ARG A 284 -2.09 -13.19 4.95
CA ARG A 284 -2.97 -13.81 3.95
C ARG A 284 -2.36 -13.75 2.56
N ARG A 285 -1.82 -12.58 2.17
CA ARG A 285 -1.18 -12.39 0.86
C ARG A 285 0.01 -13.33 0.64
N LEU A 286 0.81 -13.58 1.69
CA LEU A 286 1.95 -14.52 1.60
C LEU A 286 1.55 -15.92 1.13
N ARG A 287 0.36 -16.41 1.52
CA ARG A 287 -0.13 -17.73 1.09
C ARG A 287 -0.38 -17.83 -0.41
N ARG A 288 -0.58 -16.69 -1.09
CA ARG A 288 -0.84 -16.60 -2.53
C ARG A 288 0.43 -16.29 -3.33
N LEU A 289 1.56 -16.02 -2.68
CA LEU A 289 2.81 -15.69 -3.37
C LEU A 289 3.48 -16.93 -3.93
N LEU A 290 3.77 -16.90 -5.23
CA LEU A 290 4.48 -17.96 -5.93
C LEU A 290 5.88 -18.17 -5.33
N GLY A 291 6.15 -19.40 -4.91
CA GLY A 291 7.46 -19.86 -4.42
C GLY A 291 7.86 -19.43 -3.02
N TYR A 292 6.95 -18.80 -2.28
CA TYR A 292 7.18 -18.54 -0.86
C TYR A 292 6.84 -19.78 -0.03
N THR A 293 7.86 -20.48 0.49
CA THR A 293 7.70 -21.72 1.28
C THR A 293 7.80 -21.49 2.79
N GLY A 294 7.84 -20.23 3.25
CA GLY A 294 7.82 -19.90 4.68
C GLY A 294 9.18 -19.86 5.38
N GLY A 295 10.29 -19.81 4.63
CA GLY A 295 11.64 -19.69 5.20
C GLY A 295 11.84 -18.44 6.07
N GLU A 296 11.12 -17.34 5.79
CA GLU A 296 11.08 -16.17 6.65
C GLU A 296 9.82 -16.22 7.53
N SER A 297 9.97 -16.66 8.78
CA SER A 297 8.80 -16.80 9.65
C SER A 297 8.24 -15.43 10.03
N LEU A 298 6.95 -15.21 9.87
CA LEU A 298 6.24 -14.04 10.42
C LEU A 298 6.21 -14.01 11.95
N GLU A 299 6.53 -15.14 12.61
CA GLU A 299 6.70 -15.25 14.07
C GLU A 299 7.87 -14.39 14.58
N GLN A 300 8.67 -13.88 13.64
CA GLN A 300 9.69 -12.86 13.84
C GLN A 300 9.16 -11.53 14.37
N ILE A 301 7.86 -11.26 14.23
CA ILE A 301 7.20 -10.09 14.79
C ILE A 301 6.40 -10.53 16.01
N ARG A 302 6.97 -10.33 17.18
CA ARG A 302 6.32 -10.66 18.46
C ARG A 302 5.62 -9.43 19.00
N ILE A 303 4.30 -9.42 18.88
CA ILE A 303 3.46 -8.39 19.49
C ILE A 303 3.42 -8.65 21.00
N SER A 304 3.78 -7.65 21.80
CA SER A 304 3.83 -7.76 23.25
C SER A 304 2.45 -8.04 23.86
N ARG A 305 2.43 -8.75 24.99
CA ARG A 305 1.18 -9.12 25.68
C ARG A 305 0.31 -7.90 26.02
N LYS A 306 0.93 -6.80 26.46
CA LYS A 306 0.25 -5.54 26.73
C LYS A 306 -0.55 -5.03 25.52
N VAL A 307 0.05 -5.11 24.32
CA VAL A 307 -0.63 -4.70 23.08
C VAL A 307 -1.73 -5.68 22.70
N GLN A 308 -1.52 -6.99 22.90
CA GLN A 308 -2.55 -8.01 22.63
C GLN A 308 -3.80 -7.82 23.51
N GLU A 309 -3.63 -7.38 24.76
CA GLU A 309 -4.74 -7.15 25.70
C GLU A 309 -5.53 -5.85 25.42
N LEU A 310 -5.03 -4.97 24.55
CA LEU A 310 -5.74 -3.75 24.17
C LEU A 310 -7.05 -4.08 23.45
N LYS A 311 -8.10 -3.32 23.76
CA LYS A 311 -9.38 -3.42 23.08
C LYS A 311 -9.29 -2.88 21.66
N VAL A 312 -9.93 -3.59 20.72
CA VAL A 312 -9.97 -3.22 19.31
C VAL A 312 -10.67 -1.87 19.15
N GLN A 313 -10.14 -1.04 18.25
CA GLN A 313 -10.71 0.26 17.91
C GLN A 313 -10.72 0.37 16.37
N PRO A 314 -11.74 -0.17 15.70
CA PRO A 314 -11.72 -0.37 14.25
C PRO A 314 -12.14 0.87 13.46
N TRP A 315 -12.97 1.74 14.06
CA TRP A 315 -13.43 2.95 13.40
C TRP A 315 -12.34 4.03 13.38
N SER A 316 -12.26 4.68 12.23
CA SER A 316 -11.46 5.87 12.01
C SER A 316 -11.84 6.95 13.02
N LEU A 317 -10.85 7.46 13.76
CA LEU A 317 -11.04 8.68 14.56
C LEU A 317 -11.34 9.92 13.68
N TRP A 318 -10.99 9.82 12.39
CA TRP A 318 -11.16 10.85 11.36
C TRP A 318 -12.61 11.00 10.84
N GLY A 319 -13.55 10.18 11.34
CA GLY A 319 -14.89 10.03 10.77
C GLY A 319 -14.87 9.23 9.46
N SER A 320 -15.97 8.52 9.17
CA SER A 320 -16.08 7.75 7.92
C SER A 320 -16.39 8.66 6.72
N PRO A 321 -15.80 8.43 5.53
CA PRO A 321 -16.31 8.98 4.26
C PRO A 321 -17.77 8.58 3.98
N GLU A 322 -18.25 7.51 4.59
CA GLU A 322 -19.61 6.97 4.44
C GLU A 322 -20.67 7.82 5.14
N ALA A 323 -20.27 8.83 5.92
CA ALA A 323 -21.18 9.85 6.45
C ALA A 323 -21.76 10.80 5.37
N GLY A 324 -21.51 10.50 4.10
CA GLY A 324 -22.10 11.11 2.91
C GLY A 324 -22.79 10.11 1.98
N LEU A 325 -23.11 8.89 2.44
CA LEU A 325 -24.24 8.18 1.83
C LEU A 325 -25.47 9.01 2.14
N GLU A 326 -26.14 9.52 1.11
CA GLU A 326 -27.52 9.95 1.23
C GLU A 326 -28.27 8.81 1.90
N VAL A 327 -28.60 9.00 3.18
CA VAL A 327 -29.63 8.19 3.82
C VAL A 327 -30.83 8.34 2.90
N LEU A 328 -31.23 7.25 2.26
CA LEU A 328 -32.49 7.16 1.52
C LEU A 328 -33.53 7.90 2.34
N ASP A 329 -34.21 8.88 1.72
CA ASP A 329 -35.19 9.73 2.37
C ASP A 329 -36.08 8.85 3.28
N PRO A 330 -35.98 9.00 4.62
CA PRO A 330 -36.71 8.13 5.56
C PRO A 330 -38.23 8.26 5.41
N ALA A 331 -38.71 9.19 4.59
CA ALA A 331 -40.11 9.31 4.21
C ALA A 331 -40.62 8.21 3.26
N GLN A 332 -39.76 7.38 2.66
CA GLN A 332 -40.19 6.38 1.64
C GLN A 332 -39.90 4.92 1.95
N ALA A 333 -39.29 4.59 3.09
CA ALA A 333 -39.19 3.21 3.55
C ALA A 333 -39.54 3.15 5.04
N GLU A 334 -40.42 2.23 5.43
CA GLU A 334 -40.64 1.89 6.83
C GLU A 334 -39.34 1.29 7.38
N ILE A 335 -38.47 2.15 7.91
CA ILE A 335 -37.24 1.73 8.58
C ILE A 335 -37.66 0.99 9.86
N PRO A 336 -37.25 -0.28 10.06
CA PRO A 336 -37.53 -1.02 11.29
C PRO A 336 -37.08 -0.23 12.51
N ARG A 337 -37.89 -0.19 13.56
CA ARG A 337 -37.57 0.59 14.77
C ARG A 337 -36.27 0.13 15.41
N GLU A 338 -35.99 -1.16 15.30
CA GLU A 338 -34.78 -1.79 15.79
C GLU A 338 -33.52 -1.25 15.08
N LEU A 339 -33.60 -0.87 13.79
CA LEU A 339 -32.48 -0.23 13.07
C LEU A 339 -32.26 1.23 13.54
N LEU A 340 -33.30 1.91 14.02
CA LEU A 340 -33.21 3.27 14.55
C LEU A 340 -32.67 3.30 15.99
N GLU A 341 -32.99 2.26 16.78
CA GLU A 341 -32.63 2.14 18.19
C GLU A 341 -31.23 1.53 18.38
N ASP A 342 -30.90 0.47 17.64
CA ASP A 342 -29.58 -0.16 17.62
C ASP A 342 -29.18 -0.54 16.17
N PRO A 343 -28.69 0.43 15.38
CA PRO A 343 -28.35 0.20 13.98
C PRO A 343 -27.28 -0.88 13.81
N THR A 344 -26.36 -1.01 14.77
CA THR A 344 -25.23 -1.94 14.68
C THR A 344 -25.71 -3.37 14.97
N GLY A 345 -26.39 -3.59 16.09
CA GLY A 345 -26.93 -4.90 16.44
C GLY A 345 -27.99 -5.39 15.44
N PHE A 346 -28.80 -4.48 14.89
CA PHE A 346 -29.76 -4.83 13.84
C PHE A 346 -29.07 -5.32 12.55
N ILE A 347 -28.08 -4.58 12.05
CA ILE A 347 -27.34 -4.96 10.84
C ILE A 347 -26.60 -6.28 11.03
N GLU A 348 -25.95 -6.48 12.18
CA GLU A 348 -25.23 -7.71 12.50
C GLU A 348 -26.16 -8.93 12.73
N GLY A 349 -27.41 -8.69 13.15
CA GLY A 349 -28.43 -9.74 13.34
C GLY A 349 -29.06 -10.28 12.05
N LEU A 350 -28.91 -9.58 10.92
CA LEU A 350 -29.46 -9.97 9.62
C LEU A 350 -28.84 -11.28 9.10
N PRO A 351 -29.62 -12.19 8.50
CA PRO A 351 -29.15 -13.53 8.10
C PRO A 351 -27.93 -13.56 7.17
N ILE A 352 -27.71 -12.53 6.34
CA ILE A 352 -26.55 -12.40 5.45
C ILE A 352 -25.28 -11.93 6.18
N TYR A 353 -25.45 -11.27 7.33
CA TYR A 353 -24.37 -10.78 8.19
C TYR A 353 -24.11 -11.68 9.41
N ARG A 354 -25.02 -12.64 9.69
CA ARG A 354 -24.76 -13.72 10.67
C ARG A 354 -23.51 -14.48 10.23
N ARG A 355 -22.44 -14.40 11.01
CA ARG A 355 -21.15 -15.05 10.76
C ARG A 355 -21.19 -16.50 11.29
N PRO A 356 -21.57 -17.51 10.48
CA PRO A 356 -21.99 -18.82 11.00
C PRO A 356 -20.81 -19.66 11.53
N TYR A 357 -19.58 -19.21 11.27
CA TYR A 357 -18.32 -19.80 11.72
C TYR A 357 -17.82 -19.22 13.05
N LEU A 358 -18.34 -18.06 13.47
CA LEU A 358 -18.10 -17.49 14.81
C LEU A 358 -19.18 -17.92 15.81
N SER A 359 -20.35 -18.34 15.32
CA SER A 359 -21.47 -18.85 16.13
C SER A 359 -21.31 -20.31 16.58
N LYS A 360 -20.07 -20.78 16.70
CA LYS A 360 -19.74 -22.09 17.29
C LYS A 360 -18.53 -21.93 18.22
N GLY A 361 -18.79 -21.92 19.53
CA GLY A 361 -17.76 -21.99 20.57
C GLY A 361 -17.44 -20.64 21.22
N ARG A 362 -16.19 -20.48 21.71
CA ARG A 362 -15.72 -19.38 22.59
C ARG A 362 -15.86 -17.94 22.05
N TRP A 363 -16.37 -17.75 20.83
CA TRP A 363 -16.47 -16.46 20.14
C TRP A 363 -17.91 -15.96 20.01
N GLU A 364 -18.88 -16.68 20.57
CA GLU A 364 -20.29 -16.28 20.61
C GLU A 364 -20.50 -14.96 21.36
N ASP A 365 -19.80 -14.73 22.48
CA ASP A 365 -19.86 -13.45 23.22
C ASP A 365 -19.20 -12.30 22.45
N ALA A 366 -18.16 -12.59 21.66
CA ALA A 366 -17.47 -11.59 20.84
C ALA A 366 -18.28 -11.15 19.61
N LEU A 367 -19.25 -11.96 19.18
CA LEU A 367 -20.24 -11.60 18.16
C LEU A 367 -21.34 -10.68 18.70
N LEU A 368 -21.68 -10.81 19.97
CA LEU A 368 -22.72 -10.01 20.63
C LEU A 368 -22.18 -8.67 21.13
N HIS A 369 -20.87 -8.61 21.39
CA HIS A 369 -20.17 -7.43 21.91
C HIS A 369 -18.85 -7.17 21.15
N PRO A 370 -18.88 -6.67 19.92
CA PRO A 370 -17.66 -6.35 19.15
C PRO A 370 -16.69 -5.42 19.88
N GLU A 371 -17.19 -4.57 20.78
CA GLU A 371 -16.43 -3.70 21.69
C GLU A 371 -15.57 -4.44 22.72
N SER A 372 -15.85 -5.73 22.94
CA SER A 372 -15.12 -6.58 23.88
C SER A 372 -13.87 -7.23 23.27
N LEU A 373 -13.74 -7.22 21.94
CA LEU A 373 -12.62 -7.82 21.23
C LEU A 373 -11.28 -7.15 21.61
N SER A 374 -10.25 -7.97 21.78
CA SER A 374 -8.87 -7.54 21.95
C SER A 374 -8.06 -7.71 20.67
N ILE A 375 -6.92 -7.04 20.58
CA ILE A 375 -5.99 -7.21 19.46
C ILE A 375 -5.48 -8.65 19.38
N GLY A 376 -5.28 -9.31 20.53
CA GLY A 376 -4.93 -10.73 20.60
C GLY A 376 -5.95 -11.62 19.89
N ASP A 377 -7.24 -11.33 20.06
CA ASP A 377 -8.33 -12.07 19.42
C ASP A 377 -8.26 -11.95 17.89
N LEU A 378 -7.94 -10.77 17.35
CA LEU A 378 -7.74 -10.58 15.91
C LEU A 378 -6.60 -11.46 15.37
N LEU A 379 -5.49 -11.50 16.10
CA LEU A 379 -4.29 -12.24 15.71
C LEU A 379 -4.53 -13.76 15.75
N GLU A 380 -5.34 -14.22 16.71
CA GLU A 380 -5.73 -15.62 16.84
C GLU A 380 -6.75 -16.04 15.77
N LEU A 381 -7.75 -15.19 15.48
CA LEU A 381 -8.74 -15.42 14.42
C LEU A 381 -8.12 -15.38 13.02
N GLY A 382 -7.08 -14.57 12.82
CA GLY A 382 -6.42 -14.39 11.53
C GLY A 382 -7.14 -13.42 10.57
N PHE A 383 -8.20 -12.76 11.02
CA PHE A 383 -8.95 -11.73 10.30
C PHE A 383 -9.62 -10.74 11.25
N ASP A 384 -10.09 -9.61 10.72
CA ASP A 384 -10.85 -8.61 11.48
C ASP A 384 -12.36 -8.88 11.38
N PRO A 385 -13.01 -9.36 12.47
CA PRO A 385 -14.44 -9.62 12.49
C PRO A 385 -15.27 -8.33 12.58
N THR A 386 -14.67 -7.15 12.76
CA THR A 386 -15.39 -5.87 12.81
C THR A 386 -15.61 -5.26 11.41
N ARG A 387 -15.02 -5.85 10.37
CA ARG A 387 -15.15 -5.38 8.98
C ARG A 387 -16.08 -6.28 8.17
N LEU A 388 -16.99 -5.64 7.42
CA LEU A 388 -17.99 -6.30 6.58
C LEU A 388 -17.44 -6.77 5.21
N ARG A 389 -16.32 -6.19 4.75
CA ARG A 389 -15.81 -6.37 3.37
C ARG A 389 -14.60 -7.30 3.23
N GLU A 390 -14.11 -7.91 4.31
CA GLU A 390 -12.86 -8.69 4.23
C GLU A 390 -13.06 -10.14 3.73
N TRP A 391 -14.08 -10.41 2.91
CA TRP A 391 -14.40 -11.74 2.42
C TRP A 391 -14.34 -11.82 0.89
N GLU A 392 -13.19 -12.29 0.39
CA GLU A 392 -13.15 -13.15 -0.79
C GLU A 392 -12.65 -14.52 -0.33
N HIS A 393 -13.58 -15.49 -0.26
CA HIS A 393 -13.25 -16.89 -0.06
C HIS A 393 -12.57 -17.42 -1.33
N GLU A 394 -11.28 -17.72 -1.23
CA GLU A 394 -10.61 -18.80 -1.98
C GLU A 394 -9.60 -19.48 -1.07
#